data_AF-A0A816MLF4-F1
#
_entry.id   AF-A0A816MLF4-F1
#
_cell.length_a   1.000
_cell.length_b   1.000
_cell.length_c   1.000
_cell.angle_alpha   90.00
_cell.angle_beta   90.00
_cell.angle_gamma   90.00
#
_symmetry.space_group_name_H-M   'P 1'
#
loop_
_entity.id
_entity.type
_entity.pdbx_description
1 polymer ?
#
loop_
_entity_poly.entity_id
_entity_poly.type
_entity_poly.pdbx_seq_one_letter_code
_entity_poly.pdbx_strand_id
1 'polypeptide(L)'
;MMTIACSFLSGENHPPTPTFRAHDRSHPRSNEIYAEGEKISNEIIKYGHQYDSSWITRVLDEDETVESVLCGHSERLAIAWGFVANPNASKLQMVKNLRICGDCHRSTKLIAAIRQCEIIVRDANRIHHFYKNGQCSCNDYF
;
A
#
# COMPACT_ATOMS: atom_id res chain seq x y z
N MET A 1 -22.34 -1.59 5.66
CA MET A 1 -21.16 -2.37 5.19
C MET A 1 -19.93 -1.52 5.45
N MET A 2 -19.01 -1.91 6.34
CA MET A 2 -17.76 -1.17 6.55
C MET A 2 -16.92 -1.27 5.28
N THR A 3 -16.56 -0.14 4.68
CA THR A 3 -15.75 -0.14 3.46
C THR A 3 -14.28 -0.31 3.80
N ILE A 4 -13.57 -1.10 3.01
CA ILE A 4 -12.11 -1.30 3.13
C ILE A 4 -11.40 0.03 2.84
N ALA A 5 -10.65 0.56 3.81
CA ALA A 5 -9.99 1.85 3.68
C ALA A 5 -8.66 1.93 4.44
N CYS A 6 -7.68 2.60 3.84
CA CYS A 6 -6.38 2.92 4.43
C CYS A 6 -6.22 4.44 4.52
N SER A 7 -5.95 4.95 5.72
CA SER A 7 -5.80 6.38 5.99
C SER A 7 -4.34 6.69 6.27
N PHE A 8 -3.78 7.65 5.55
CA PHE A 8 -2.43 8.15 5.84
C PHE A 8 -2.40 8.83 7.22
N LEU A 9 -1.28 8.86 7.93
CA LEU A 9 -1.12 9.64 9.16
C LEU A 9 -0.07 10.73 8.91
N SER A 10 -0.53 11.97 8.80
CA SER A 10 0.34 13.15 8.86
C SER A 10 0.57 13.53 10.32
N GLY A 11 1.77 14.03 10.65
CA GLY A 11 2.12 14.47 12.01
C GLY A 11 1.15 15.49 12.61
N GLU A 12 1.21 15.67 13.93
CA GLU A 12 0.33 16.55 14.70
C GLU A 12 0.30 17.96 14.05
N ASN A 13 -0.87 18.39 13.57
CA ASN A 13 -1.20 19.69 12.90
C ASN A 13 -1.44 19.70 11.37
N HIS A 14 -1.88 18.61 10.74
CA HIS A 14 -2.25 18.62 9.31
C HIS A 14 -3.77 18.39 9.02
N PRO A 15 -4.27 18.80 7.83
CA PRO A 15 -5.68 18.67 7.40
C PRO A 15 -6.17 17.21 7.40
N PRO A 16 -7.46 16.93 7.11
CA PRO A 16 -7.98 15.55 7.12
C PRO A 16 -7.06 14.62 6.33
N THR A 17 -6.66 13.54 7.00
CA THR A 17 -5.75 12.56 6.46
C THR A 17 -6.36 11.90 5.22
N PRO A 18 -5.64 11.86 4.08
CA PRO A 18 -6.18 11.25 2.88
C PRO A 18 -6.45 9.78 3.14
N THR A 19 -7.69 9.38 2.86
CA THR A 19 -8.20 8.04 3.06
C THR A 19 -8.49 7.45 1.69
N PHE A 20 -7.96 6.27 1.43
CA PHE A 20 -8.11 5.57 0.16
C PHE A 20 -8.95 4.32 0.36
N ARG A 21 -9.91 4.11 -0.53
CA ARG A 21 -10.63 2.83 -0.68
C ARG A 21 -9.95 1.99 -1.76
N ALA A 22 -10.32 0.72 -1.88
CA ALA A 22 -9.85 -0.09 -3.00
C ALA A 22 -10.32 0.54 -4.33
N HIS A 23 -9.40 0.70 -5.27
CA HIS A 23 -9.58 1.31 -6.60
C HIS A 23 -10.10 2.76 -6.55
N ASP A 24 -9.80 3.49 -5.48
CA ASP A 24 -10.27 4.86 -5.28
C ASP A 24 -9.59 5.85 -6.22
N ARG A 25 -10.40 6.55 -7.02
CA ARG A 25 -9.97 7.62 -7.93
C ARG A 25 -10.52 9.00 -7.55
N SER A 26 -11.18 9.13 -6.40
CA SER A 26 -11.82 10.38 -5.96
C SER A 26 -10.82 11.46 -5.53
N HIS A 27 -9.58 11.08 -5.22
CA HIS A 27 -8.54 12.03 -4.87
C HIS A 27 -8.19 12.95 -6.06
N PRO A 28 -8.06 14.28 -5.88
CA PRO A 28 -7.76 15.20 -6.99
C PRO A 28 -6.46 14.89 -7.75
N ARG A 29 -5.50 14.28 -7.07
CA ARG A 29 -4.21 13.82 -7.62
C ARG A 29 -4.18 12.33 -7.96
N SER A 30 -5.34 11.71 -8.23
CA SER A 30 -5.43 10.27 -8.48
C SER A 30 -4.53 9.80 -9.63
N ASN A 31 -4.44 10.56 -10.73
CA ASN A 31 -3.54 10.22 -11.84
C ASN A 31 -2.07 10.08 -11.39
N GLU A 32 -1.59 10.99 -10.54
CA GLU A 32 -0.22 10.93 -10.00
C GLU A 32 -0.03 9.73 -9.06
N ILE A 33 -1.05 9.43 -8.23
CA ILE A 33 -1.03 8.29 -7.31
C ILE A 33 -0.95 6.97 -8.07
N TYR A 34 -1.76 6.80 -9.12
CA TYR A 34 -1.74 5.60 -9.94
C TYR A 34 -0.43 5.48 -10.74
N ALA A 35 0.10 6.58 -11.27
CA ALA A 35 1.40 6.58 -11.95
C ALA A 35 2.55 6.21 -10.99
N GLU A 36 2.54 6.68 -9.74
CA GLU A 36 3.53 6.27 -8.75
C GLU A 36 3.32 4.80 -8.32
N GLY A 37 2.07 4.35 -8.21
CA GLY A 37 1.74 2.94 -7.96
C GLY A 37 2.29 2.00 -9.03
N GLU A 38 2.22 2.40 -10.30
CA GLU A 38 2.80 1.66 -11.43
C GLU A 38 4.33 1.62 -11.37
N LYS A 39 4.99 2.75 -11.05
CA LYS A 39 6.45 2.76 -10.84
C LYS A 39 6.86 1.81 -9.73
N ILE A 40 6.16 1.86 -8.60
CA ILE A 40 6.39 0.97 -7.47
C ILE A 40 6.16 -0.49 -7.87
N SER A 41 5.12 -0.79 -8.65
CA SER A 41 4.88 -2.13 -9.20
C SER A 41 6.09 -2.63 -10.00
N ASN A 42 6.54 -1.83 -10.96
CA ASN A 42 7.68 -2.15 -11.80
C ASN A 42 8.98 -2.36 -10.99
N GLU A 43 9.18 -1.61 -9.92
CA GLU A 43 10.32 -1.78 -9.02
C GLU A 43 10.28 -3.10 -8.24
N ILE A 44 9.14 -3.44 -7.63
CA ILE A 44 9.03 -4.68 -6.85
C ILE A 44 9.07 -5.92 -7.74
N ILE A 45 8.53 -5.87 -8.96
CA ILE A 45 8.64 -6.96 -9.94
C ILE A 45 10.11 -7.22 -10.30
N LYS A 46 10.91 -6.17 -10.53
CA LYS A 46 12.35 -6.31 -10.81
C LYS A 46 13.12 -6.95 -9.64
N TYR A 47 12.60 -6.82 -8.43
CA TYR A 47 13.12 -7.47 -7.22
C TYR A 47 12.49 -8.84 -6.93
N GLY A 48 11.69 -9.39 -7.85
CA GLY A 48 11.14 -10.73 -7.78
C GLY A 48 9.77 -10.85 -7.11
N HIS A 49 9.03 -9.74 -6.94
CA HIS A 49 7.63 -9.83 -6.48
C HIS A 49 6.79 -10.62 -7.47
N GLN A 50 6.01 -11.55 -6.95
CA GLN A 50 5.00 -12.28 -7.72
C GLN A 50 3.63 -11.98 -7.11
N TYR A 51 2.75 -11.45 -7.93
CA TYR A 51 1.38 -11.13 -7.51
C TYR A 51 0.60 -12.41 -7.19
N ASP A 52 -0.01 -12.43 -6.01
CA ASP A 52 -0.72 -13.59 -5.48
C ASP A 52 -2.23 -13.41 -5.65
N SER A 53 -2.78 -14.03 -6.70
CA SER A 53 -4.20 -13.93 -7.06
C SER A 53 -5.16 -14.50 -6.01
N SER A 54 -4.67 -15.29 -5.04
CA SER A 54 -5.50 -15.80 -3.93
C SER A 54 -6.05 -14.69 -3.03
N TRP A 55 -5.47 -13.48 -3.10
CA TRP A 55 -5.94 -12.29 -2.38
C TRP A 55 -7.00 -11.49 -3.13
N ILE A 56 -7.47 -11.98 -4.28
CA ILE A 56 -8.58 -11.40 -5.04
C ILE A 56 -9.83 -12.22 -4.75
N THR A 57 -10.82 -11.60 -4.09
CA THR A 57 -12.03 -12.30 -3.62
C THR A 57 -13.15 -12.36 -4.64
N ARG A 58 -12.91 -11.93 -5.88
CA ARG A 58 -13.89 -11.89 -6.96
C ARG A 58 -13.27 -12.38 -8.27
N VAL A 59 -14.14 -12.71 -9.21
CA VAL A 59 -13.73 -12.97 -10.59
C VAL A 59 -13.29 -11.65 -11.23
N LEU A 60 -12.23 -11.70 -12.02
CA LEU A 60 -11.71 -10.57 -12.79
C LEU A 60 -12.53 -10.36 -14.06
N ASP A 61 -12.75 -9.10 -14.42
CA ASP A 61 -13.34 -8.76 -15.71
C ASP A 61 -12.29 -8.94 -16.83
N GLU A 62 -12.73 -8.99 -18.10
CA GLU A 62 -11.86 -9.30 -19.26
C GLU A 62 -10.66 -8.35 -19.38
N ASP A 63 -10.83 -7.08 -19.01
CA ASP A 63 -9.81 -6.05 -19.08
C ASP A 63 -8.92 -5.96 -17.82
N GLU A 64 -9.19 -6.77 -16.80
CA GLU A 64 -8.47 -6.72 -15.52
C GLU A 64 -7.38 -7.80 -15.42
N THR A 65 -6.20 -7.37 -14.97
CA THR A 65 -5.12 -8.28 -14.59
C THR A 65 -5.01 -8.38 -13.07
N VAL A 66 -4.45 -9.50 -12.58
CA VAL A 66 -4.15 -9.69 -11.15
C VAL A 66 -3.34 -8.51 -10.58
N GLU A 67 -2.33 -8.05 -11.33
CA GLU A 67 -1.52 -6.89 -10.99
C GLU A 67 -2.37 -5.61 -10.88
N SER A 68 -3.21 -5.34 -11.87
CA SER A 68 -4.03 -4.11 -11.91
C SER A 68 -4.98 -4.00 -10.70
N VAL A 69 -5.54 -5.14 -10.26
CA VAL A 69 -6.44 -5.20 -9.11
C VAL A 69 -5.69 -5.08 -7.79
N LEU A 70 -4.58 -5.81 -7.63
CA LEU A 70 -3.80 -5.77 -6.40
C LEU A 70 -3.12 -4.40 -6.20
N CYS A 71 -2.66 -3.75 -7.28
CA CYS A 71 -2.15 -2.38 -7.23
C CYS A 71 -3.24 -1.36 -6.85
N GLY A 72 -4.51 -1.69 -7.06
CA GLY A 72 -5.66 -0.89 -6.63
C GLY A 72 -6.01 -1.03 -5.14
N HIS A 73 -5.34 -1.90 -4.37
CA HIS A 73 -5.62 -2.01 -2.94
C HIS A 73 -5.34 -0.69 -2.20
N SER A 74 -6.16 -0.40 -1.18
CA SER A 74 -6.08 0.88 -0.44
C SER A 74 -4.70 1.15 0.17
N GLU A 75 -3.98 0.11 0.59
CA GLU A 75 -2.63 0.18 1.15
C GLU A 75 -1.64 0.62 0.08
N ARG A 76 -1.76 0.09 -1.14
CA ARG A 76 -0.91 0.45 -2.29
C ARG A 76 -1.14 1.90 -2.69
N LEU A 77 -2.39 2.34 -2.74
CA LEU A 77 -2.75 3.73 -3.02
C LEU A 77 -2.24 4.69 -1.93
N ALA A 78 -2.38 4.31 -0.66
CA ALA A 78 -1.90 5.13 0.47
C ALA A 78 -0.36 5.27 0.47
N ILE A 79 0.37 4.19 0.17
CA ILE A 79 1.83 4.22 0.05
C ILE A 79 2.25 5.07 -1.16
N ALA A 80 1.62 4.89 -2.32
CA ALA A 80 1.89 5.69 -3.51
C ALA A 80 1.65 7.18 -3.25
N TRP A 81 0.53 7.53 -2.60
CA TRP A 81 0.28 8.89 -2.13
C TRP A 81 1.39 9.41 -1.21
N GLY A 82 1.87 8.57 -0.27
CA GLY A 82 2.97 8.94 0.61
C GLY A 82 4.22 9.42 -0.14
N PHE A 83 4.59 8.73 -1.23
CA PHE A 83 5.71 9.14 -2.08
C PHE A 83 5.37 10.30 -3.02
N VAL A 84 4.13 10.41 -3.50
CA VAL A 84 3.67 11.57 -4.29
C VAL A 84 3.68 12.86 -3.46
N ALA A 85 3.31 12.77 -2.18
CA ALA A 85 3.32 13.88 -1.25
C ALA A 85 4.72 14.19 -0.71
N ASN A 86 5.54 13.16 -0.51
CA ASN A 86 6.91 13.29 -0.03
C ASN A 86 7.83 12.25 -0.72
N PRO A 87 8.44 12.60 -1.87
CA PRO A 87 9.28 11.67 -2.64
C PRO A 87 10.50 11.13 -1.88
N ASN A 88 10.98 11.88 -0.88
CA ASN A 88 12.16 11.52 -0.07
C ASN A 88 11.76 11.08 1.35
N ALA A 89 10.54 10.59 1.54
CA ALA A 89 10.07 10.13 2.84
C ALA A 89 11.02 9.08 3.42
N SER A 90 11.54 9.35 4.63
CA SER A 90 12.30 8.37 5.40
C SER A 90 11.38 7.41 6.16
N LYS A 91 10.12 7.80 6.36
CA LYS A 91 9.09 7.07 7.09
C LYS A 91 7.68 7.44 6.59
N LEU A 92 6.82 6.43 6.42
CA LEU A 92 5.39 6.57 6.16
C LEU A 92 4.58 5.88 7.27
N GLN A 93 3.44 6.46 7.65
CA GLN A 93 2.56 5.91 8.68
C GLN A 93 1.12 5.92 8.18
N MET A 94 0.39 4.83 8.41
CA MET A 94 -1.00 4.68 7.98
C MET A 94 -1.79 3.72 8.85
N VAL A 95 -3.11 3.84 8.79
CA VAL A 95 -4.08 3.00 9.51
C VAL A 95 -5.03 2.34 8.50
N LYS A 96 -5.14 1.03 8.59
CA LYS A 96 -6.06 0.20 7.82
C LYS A 96 -7.14 -0.32 8.76
N ASN A 97 -8.40 -0.26 8.32
CA ASN A 97 -9.53 -0.72 9.13
C ASN A 97 -9.78 -2.24 9.10
N LEU A 98 -9.12 -2.97 8.19
CA LEU A 98 -9.13 -4.43 8.10
C LEU A 98 -7.71 -4.99 8.25
N ARG A 99 -7.57 -6.31 8.40
CA ARG A 99 -6.27 -6.98 8.30
C ARG A 99 -5.64 -6.71 6.94
N ILE A 100 -4.33 -6.44 6.91
CA ILE A 100 -3.59 -6.31 5.65
C ILE A 100 -3.62 -7.66 4.89
N CYS A 101 -3.82 -7.63 3.57
CA CYS A 101 -3.74 -8.86 2.78
C CYS A 101 -2.28 -9.31 2.62
N GLY A 102 -2.08 -10.61 2.37
CA GLY A 102 -0.73 -11.18 2.23
C GLY A 102 0.08 -10.59 1.08
N ASP A 103 -0.56 -10.28 -0.05
CA ASP A 103 0.11 -9.60 -1.18
C ASP A 103 0.60 -8.19 -0.76
N CYS A 104 -0.29 -7.34 -0.23
CA CYS A 104 0.09 -6.01 0.25
C CYS A 104 1.17 -6.07 1.33
N HIS A 105 1.13 -7.06 2.22
CA HIS A 105 2.19 -7.26 3.21
C HIS A 105 3.54 -7.55 2.56
N ARG A 106 3.60 -8.49 1.61
CA ARG A 106 4.82 -8.84 0.86
C ARG A 106 5.32 -7.67 0.02
N SER A 107 4.45 -6.99 -0.71
CA SER A 107 4.81 -5.82 -1.50
C SER A 107 5.37 -4.70 -0.61
N THR A 108 4.77 -4.44 0.55
CA THR A 108 5.22 -3.37 1.46
C THR A 108 6.62 -3.64 2.02
N LYS A 109 6.96 -4.91 2.29
CA LYS A 109 8.35 -5.29 2.65
C LYS A 109 9.34 -4.89 1.55
N LEU A 110 9.03 -5.22 0.29
CA LEU A 110 9.90 -4.87 -0.84
C LEU A 110 10.00 -3.36 -1.06
N ILE A 111 8.88 -2.64 -0.96
CA ILE A 111 8.87 -1.17 -1.06
C ILE A 111 9.78 -0.55 0.00
N ALA A 112 9.65 -0.97 1.26
CA ALA A 112 10.46 -0.44 2.36
C ALA A 112 11.96 -0.64 2.11
N ALA A 113 12.34 -1.80 1.56
CA ALA A 113 13.72 -2.10 1.18
C ALA A 113 14.20 -1.29 -0.04
N ILE A 114 13.45 -1.25 -1.12
CA ILE A 114 13.86 -0.59 -2.38
C ILE A 114 13.95 0.92 -2.18
N ARG A 115 12.93 1.52 -1.55
CA ARG A 115 12.84 2.97 -1.34
C ARG A 115 13.57 3.45 -0.09
N GLN A 116 14.22 2.56 0.65
CA GLN A 116 14.94 2.90 1.88
C GLN A 116 14.10 3.74 2.86
N CYS A 117 12.83 3.37 2.99
CA CYS A 117 11.79 4.06 3.77
C CYS A 117 11.18 3.09 4.78
N GLU A 118 11.06 3.49 6.04
CA GLU A 118 10.26 2.71 6.99
C GLU A 118 8.77 2.91 6.70
N ILE A 119 7.98 1.84 6.78
CA ILE A 119 6.53 1.94 6.61
C ILE A 119 5.88 1.32 7.84
N ILE A 120 4.99 2.07 8.48
CA ILE A 120 4.22 1.58 9.62
C ILE A 120 2.75 1.52 9.23
N VAL A 121 2.17 0.32 9.28
CA VAL A 121 0.75 0.09 9.02
C VAL A 121 0.12 -0.47 10.28
N ARG A 122 -0.76 0.29 10.92
CA ARG A 122 -1.67 -0.26 11.94
C ARG A 122 -2.88 -0.83 11.22
N ASP A 123 -3.09 -2.12 11.29
CA ASP A 123 -4.27 -2.78 10.73
C ASP A 123 -5.27 -3.15 11.85
N ALA A 124 -6.33 -3.89 11.53
CA ALA A 124 -7.33 -4.30 12.51
C ALA A 124 -6.79 -5.23 13.61
N ASN A 125 -5.69 -5.94 13.35
CA ASN A 125 -5.16 -6.98 14.22
C ASN A 125 -3.92 -6.52 15.00
N ARG A 126 -3.03 -5.76 14.36
CA ARG A 126 -1.70 -5.42 14.90
C ARG A 126 -1.07 -4.21 14.21
N ILE A 127 0.12 -3.85 14.67
CA ILE A 127 0.98 -2.87 14.02
C ILE A 127 2.10 -3.62 13.28
N HIS A 128 2.18 -3.39 11.97
CA HIS A 128 3.25 -3.85 11.11
C HIS A 128 4.29 -2.74 10.98
N HIS A 129 5.53 -3.02 11.38
CA HIS A 129 6.66 -2.14 11.12
C HIS A 129 7.51 -2.80 10.04
N PHE A 130 7.42 -2.25 8.83
CA PHE A 130 8.24 -2.64 7.69
C PHE A 130 9.54 -1.85 7.71
N TYR A 131 10.64 -2.56 7.93
CA TYR A 131 11.97 -1.99 8.04
C TYR A 131 12.66 -1.89 6.67
N LYS A 132 13.68 -1.03 6.57
CA LYS A 132 14.46 -0.79 5.34
C LYS A 132 15.28 -1.99 4.85
N ASN A 133 15.36 -3.06 5.63
CA ASN A 133 15.98 -4.33 5.24
C ASN A 133 14.96 -5.34 4.67
N GLY A 134 13.70 -4.92 4.44
CA GLY A 134 12.65 -5.78 3.88
C GLY A 134 12.02 -6.75 4.88
N GLN A 135 12.24 -6.56 6.18
CA GLN A 135 11.58 -7.34 7.22
C GLN A 135 10.35 -6.61 7.77
N CYS A 136 9.41 -7.38 8.32
CA CYS A 136 8.28 -6.85 9.07
C CYS A 136 8.34 -7.33 10.52
N SER A 137 7.99 -6.47 11.47
CA SER A 137 7.91 -6.81 12.90
C SER A 137 6.95 -7.97 13.22
N CYS A 138 6.01 -8.29 12.32
CA CYS A 138 5.05 -9.38 12.53
C CYS A 138 5.61 -10.77 12.17
N ASN A 139 6.84 -10.87 11.66
CA ASN A 139 7.48 -12.13 11.26
C ASN A 139 6.64 -12.97 10.27
N ASP A 140 5.99 -12.29 9.32
CA ASP A 140 5.07 -12.86 8.32
C ASP A 140 3.77 -13.48 8.90
N TYR A 141 3.48 -13.24 10.17
CA TYR A 141 2.16 -13.43 10.75
C TYR A 141 1.31 -12.17 10.48
N PHE A 142 0.99 -11.94 9.21
CA PHE A 142 0.10 -10.86 8.77
C PHE A 142 -1.34 -11.22 9.03
#